data_AF-A0A0W0YIU6-F1
#
_entry.id   AF-A0A0W0YIU6-F1
#
_cell.length_a   1.000
_cell.length_b   1.000
_cell.length_c   1.000
_cell.angle_alpha   90.00
_cell.angle_beta   90.00
_cell.angle_gamma   90.00
#
_symmetry.space_group_name_H-M   'P 1'
#
loop_
_entity.id
_entity.type
_entity.pdbx_description
1 polymer ?
#
loop_
_entity_poly.entity_id
_entity_poly.type
_entity_poly.pdbx_seq_one_letter_code
_entity_poly.pdbx_strand_id
1 'polypeptide(L)'
;MKQFRLFALYLLIFWLLGSVLWLTVFGYKAAVSTLIASPYSMLSGILIFLSSLIATAVLFAFKSKTLATLPYPYFILGFYIGNLSLLILFILDAFIRQLIVWKFPEFFLIFLAPFIELFFSYLFGFAFLTIIPAITSALILYWTQKTK
;
A
#
# COMPACT_ATOMS: atom_id res chain seq x y z
N MET A 1 12.23 14.75 16.03
CA MET A 1 13.16 13.63 15.71
C MET A 1 12.67 12.26 16.17
N LYS A 2 12.21 12.07 17.43
CA LYS A 2 11.76 10.74 17.93
C LYS A 2 10.57 10.16 17.15
N GLN A 3 9.54 10.97 16.85
CA GLN A 3 8.37 10.53 16.08
C GLN A 3 8.69 10.14 14.63
N PHE A 4 9.52 10.92 13.94
CA PHE A 4 9.97 10.59 12.58
C PHE A 4 10.75 9.26 12.53
N ARG A 5 11.66 9.03 13.49
CA ARG A 5 12.38 7.74 13.60
C ARG A 5 11.44 6.56 13.84
N LEU A 6 10.44 6.73 14.71
CA LEU A 6 9.43 5.69 14.96
C LEU A 6 8.58 5.41 13.72
N PHE A 7 8.21 6.46 12.99
CA PHE A 7 7.46 6.34 11.74
C PHE A 7 8.27 5.63 10.65
N ALA A 8 9.54 6.01 10.46
CA ALA A 8 10.44 5.34 9.54
C ALA A 8 10.65 3.86 9.91
N LEU A 9 10.82 3.55 11.20
CA LEU A 9 10.94 2.18 11.69
C LEU A 9 9.65 1.38 11.43
N TYR A 10 8.48 1.96 11.70
CA TYR A 10 7.19 1.35 11.41
C TYR A 10 7.07 0.97 9.92
N LEU A 11 7.40 1.89 9.02
CA LEU A 11 7.34 1.66 7.57
C LEU A 11 8.29 0.58 7.09
N LEU A 12 9.52 0.57 7.61
CA LEU A 12 10.51 -0.44 7.27
C LEU A 12 10.03 -1.83 7.67
N ILE A 13 9.49 -1.97 8.88
CA ILE A 13 8.92 -3.24 9.35
C ILE A 13 7.68 -3.60 8.50
N PHE A 14 6.82 -2.62 8.19
CA PHE A 14 5.62 -2.83 7.39
C PHE A 14 5.93 -3.36 5.99
N TRP A 15 6.89 -2.76 5.29
CA TRP A 15 7.30 -3.23 3.97
C TRP A 15 8.01 -4.57 4.01
N LEU A 16 8.86 -4.81 5.02
CA LEU A 16 9.54 -6.09 5.18
C LEU A 16 8.54 -7.22 5.43
N LEU A 17 7.61 -7.02 6.35
CA LEU A 17 6.55 -7.99 6.64
C LEU A 17 5.60 -8.16 5.46
N GLY A 18 5.28 -7.10 4.72
CA GLY A 18 4.49 -7.19 3.49
C GLY A 18 5.19 -8.04 2.44
N SER A 19 6.51 -7.91 2.29
CA SER A 19 7.31 -8.70 1.36
C SER A 19 7.38 -10.18 1.77
N VAL A 20 7.55 -10.46 3.06
CA VAL A 20 7.50 -11.82 3.61
C VAL A 20 6.11 -12.43 3.44
N LEU A 21 5.04 -11.66 3.68
CA LEU A 21 3.68 -12.12 3.45
C LEU A 21 3.44 -12.45 1.98
N TRP A 22 3.91 -11.59 1.06
CA TRP A 22 3.82 -11.85 -0.38
C TRP A 22 4.51 -13.16 -0.76
N LEU A 23 5.74 -13.36 -0.28
CA LEU A 23 6.52 -14.57 -0.50
C LEU A 23 5.82 -15.82 0.04
N THR A 24 5.20 -15.73 1.22
CA THR A 24 4.55 -16.88 1.87
C THR A 24 3.22 -17.24 1.22
N VAL A 25 2.41 -16.25 0.81
CA VAL A 25 1.10 -16.48 0.19
C VAL A 25 1.22 -16.96 -1.25
N PHE A 26 2.10 -16.34 -2.05
CA PHE A 26 2.19 -16.61 -3.49
C PHE A 26 3.39 -17.49 -3.89
N GLY A 27 4.31 -17.75 -2.96
CA GLY A 27 5.50 -18.57 -3.18
C GLY A 27 6.64 -17.84 -3.90
N TYR A 28 7.82 -18.47 -3.89
CA TYR A 28 9.07 -17.89 -4.41
C TYR A 28 8.99 -17.46 -5.88
N LYS A 29 8.46 -18.33 -6.76
CA LYS A 29 8.42 -18.06 -8.20
C LYS A 29 7.58 -16.81 -8.50
N ALA A 30 6.40 -16.71 -7.88
CA ALA A 30 5.53 -15.54 -8.06
C ALA A 30 6.17 -14.28 -7.48
N ALA A 31 6.71 -14.34 -6.26
CA ALA A 31 7.36 -13.20 -5.62
C ALA A 31 8.55 -12.65 -6.43
N VAL A 32 9.43 -13.53 -6.94
CA VAL A 32 10.53 -13.11 -7.81
C VAL A 32 10.00 -12.53 -9.11
N SER A 33 9.00 -13.16 -9.73
CA SER A 33 8.40 -12.66 -10.97
C SER A 33 7.80 -11.26 -10.80
N THR A 34 7.14 -10.98 -9.66
CA THR A 34 6.65 -9.65 -9.31
C THR A 34 7.80 -8.66 -9.13
N LEU A 35 8.87 -9.07 -8.44
CA LEU A 35 10.01 -8.20 -8.15
C LEU A 35 10.75 -7.75 -9.43
N ILE A 36 10.98 -8.67 -10.37
CA ILE A 36 11.69 -8.40 -11.63
C ILE A 36 10.76 -8.01 -12.78
N ALA A 37 9.45 -7.97 -12.54
CA ALA A 37 8.48 -7.64 -13.58
C ALA A 37 8.72 -6.23 -14.10
N SER A 38 8.70 -6.12 -15.43
CA SER A 38 8.73 -4.84 -16.15
C SER A 38 7.74 -3.84 -15.54
N PRO A 39 8.08 -2.53 -15.48
CA PRO A 39 7.15 -1.49 -15.02
C PRO A 39 5.82 -1.45 -15.79
N TYR A 40 5.76 -2.04 -16.99
CA TYR A 40 4.53 -2.17 -17.78
C TYR A 40 3.66 -3.37 -17.36
N SER A 41 4.10 -4.17 -16.39
CA SER A 41 3.34 -5.29 -15.81
C SER A 41 2.46 -4.81 -14.64
N MET A 42 1.23 -5.33 -14.55
CA MET A 42 0.22 -4.99 -13.55
C MET A 42 0.73 -5.26 -12.13
N LEU A 43 1.56 -6.30 -11.98
CA LEU A 43 2.21 -6.68 -10.73
C LEU A 43 3.70 -6.40 -10.79
N SER A 44 4.10 -5.21 -11.23
CA SER A 44 5.49 -4.76 -11.11
C SER A 44 5.80 -4.38 -9.66
N GLY A 45 6.84 -4.99 -9.08
CA GLY A 45 7.33 -4.65 -7.75
C GLY A 45 7.72 -3.18 -7.63
N ILE A 46 8.20 -2.56 -8.72
CA ILE A 46 8.51 -1.13 -8.77
C ILE A 46 7.25 -0.28 -8.61
N LEU A 47 6.16 -0.62 -9.31
CA LEU A 47 4.89 0.09 -9.20
C LEU A 47 4.24 -0.11 -7.83
N ILE A 48 4.30 -1.32 -7.29
CA ILE A 48 3.80 -1.63 -5.94
C ILE A 48 4.58 -0.81 -4.90
N PHE A 49 5.91 -0.75 -5.01
CA PHE A 49 6.73 0.06 -4.11
C PHE A 49 6.40 1.55 -4.25
N LEU A 50 6.39 2.08 -5.48
CA LEU A 50 6.13 3.50 -5.76
C LEU A 50 4.75 3.93 -5.27
N SER A 51 3.71 3.14 -5.54
CA SER A 51 2.35 3.41 -5.08
C SER A 51 2.26 3.42 -3.55
N SER A 52 2.91 2.47 -2.87
CA SER A 52 2.96 2.45 -1.40
C SER A 52 3.74 3.62 -0.81
N LEU A 53 4.80 4.06 -1.49
CA LEU A 53 5.62 5.21 -1.08
C LEU A 53 4.83 6.52 -1.23
N ILE A 54 4.15 6.72 -2.35
CA ILE A 54 3.28 7.88 -2.58
C ILE A 54 2.14 7.88 -1.55
N ALA A 55 1.47 6.75 -1.34
CA ALA A 55 0.40 6.61 -0.34
C ALA A 55 0.89 7.04 1.05
N THR A 56 2.07 6.56 1.44
CA THR A 56 2.71 6.90 2.72
C THR A 56 3.00 8.39 2.83
N ALA A 57 3.58 9.00 1.79
CA ALA A 57 3.91 10.43 1.78
C ALA A 57 2.65 11.29 1.89
N VAL A 58 1.60 10.95 1.13
CA VAL A 58 0.30 11.65 1.17
C VAL A 58 -0.33 11.54 2.56
N LEU A 59 -0.40 10.35 3.14
CA LEU A 59 -0.97 10.16 4.48
C LEU A 59 -0.17 10.88 5.56
N PHE A 60 1.17 10.88 5.46
CA PHE A 60 2.01 11.61 6.40
C PHE A 60 1.81 13.12 6.29
N ALA A 61 1.77 13.66 5.07
CA ALA A 61 1.60 15.10 4.84
C ALA A 61 0.24 15.60 5.32
N PHE A 62 -0.85 14.89 5.01
CA PHE A 62 -2.21 15.38 5.21
C PHE A 62 -2.92 14.82 6.44
N LYS A 63 -2.52 13.65 6.95
CA LYS A 63 -3.26 12.93 8.00
C LYS A 63 -2.43 12.58 9.22
N SER A 64 -1.12 12.86 9.26
CA SER A 64 -0.25 12.49 10.40
C SER A 64 -0.77 12.97 11.76
N LYS A 65 -1.21 14.23 11.87
CA LYS A 65 -1.75 14.80 13.11
C LYS A 65 -3.04 14.10 13.56
N THR A 66 -3.99 13.91 12.63
CA THR A 66 -5.27 13.25 12.92
C THR A 66 -5.11 11.77 13.22
N LEU A 67 -4.19 11.09 12.54
CA LEU A 67 -3.90 9.67 12.79
C LEU A 67 -3.31 9.47 14.18
N ALA A 68 -2.44 10.37 14.62
CA ALA A 68 -1.80 10.30 15.93
C ALA A 68 -2.80 10.38 17.11
N THR A 69 -4.00 10.95 16.90
CA THR A 69 -5.03 11.06 17.94
C THR A 69 -5.98 9.87 18.00
N LEU A 70 -5.89 8.92 17.07
CA LEU A 70 -6.78 7.76 17.02
C LEU A 70 -6.34 6.66 17.99
N PRO A 71 -7.29 5.84 18.50
CA PRO A 71 -6.94 4.60 19.16
C PRO A 71 -6.29 3.69 18.11
N TYR A 72 -5.03 3.32 18.31
CA TYR A 72 -4.20 2.52 17.37
C TYR A 72 -3.72 3.26 16.10
N PRO A 73 -2.94 4.35 16.26
CA PRO A 73 -2.52 5.21 15.15
C PRO A 73 -1.73 4.47 14.07
N TYR A 74 -0.88 3.52 14.46
CA TYR A 74 -0.03 2.75 13.56
C TYR A 74 -0.81 1.71 12.75
N PHE A 75 -1.77 1.03 13.38
CA PHE A 75 -2.64 0.08 12.67
C PHE A 75 -3.46 0.80 11.59
N ILE A 76 -4.12 1.90 11.97
CA ILE A 76 -4.96 2.68 11.06
C ILE A 76 -4.12 3.26 9.91
N LEU A 77 -2.91 3.73 10.22
CA LEU A 77 -1.96 4.17 9.20
C LEU A 77 -1.63 3.05 8.20
N GLY A 78 -1.28 1.85 8.65
CA GLY A 78 -0.99 0.72 7.76
C GLY A 78 -2.18 0.33 6.89
N PHE A 79 -3.39 0.30 7.47
CA PHE A 79 -4.62 0.06 6.73
C PHE A 79 -4.86 1.11 5.63
N TYR A 80 -4.67 2.39 5.92
CA TYR A 80 -4.81 3.44 4.91
C TYR A 80 -3.69 3.41 3.87
N ILE A 81 -2.45 3.10 4.25
CA ILE A 81 -1.35 2.93 3.28
C ILE A 81 -1.71 1.83 2.29
N GLY A 82 -2.16 0.65 2.77
CA GLY A 82 -2.53 -0.45 1.90
C GLY A 82 -3.61 -0.07 0.90
N ASN A 83 -4.70 0.52 1.38
CA ASN A 83 -5.82 0.92 0.51
C ASN A 83 -5.46 2.02 -0.50
N LEU A 84 -4.81 3.07 -0.02
CA LEU A 84 -4.41 4.17 -0.89
C LEU A 84 -3.34 3.72 -1.89
N SER A 85 -2.47 2.79 -1.51
CA SER A 85 -1.49 2.21 -2.44
C SER A 85 -2.15 1.43 -3.56
N LEU A 86 -3.22 0.67 -3.30
CA LEU A 86 -3.97 -0.03 -4.34
C LEU A 86 -4.62 0.96 -5.31
N LEU A 87 -5.27 2.00 -4.78
CA LEU A 87 -5.87 3.04 -5.61
C LEU A 87 -4.84 3.73 -6.49
N ILE A 88 -3.69 4.12 -5.93
CA ILE A 88 -2.60 4.74 -6.69
C ILE A 88 -2.01 3.76 -7.71
N LEU A 89 -1.87 2.49 -7.35
CA LEU A 89 -1.37 1.44 -8.24
C LEU A 89 -2.26 1.30 -9.48
N PHE A 90 -3.58 1.22 -9.29
CA PHE A 90 -4.56 1.12 -10.39
C PHE A 90 -4.52 2.34 -11.31
N ILE A 91 -4.41 3.54 -10.73
CA ILE A 91 -4.24 4.78 -11.50
C ILE A 91 -2.95 4.72 -12.32
N LEU A 92 -1.81 4.42 -11.69
CA LEU A 92 -0.52 4.35 -12.37
C LEU A 92 -0.50 3.29 -13.47
N ASP A 93 -1.06 2.11 -13.22
CA ASP A 93 -1.15 1.03 -14.20
C ASP A 93 -1.98 1.46 -15.43
N ALA A 94 -3.14 2.09 -15.20
CA ALA A 94 -3.98 2.61 -16.27
C ALA A 94 -3.27 3.66 -17.14
N PHE A 95 -2.50 4.56 -16.54
CA PHE A 95 -1.69 5.55 -17.26
C PHE A 95 -0.56 4.87 -18.07
N ILE A 96 0.21 4.00 -17.44
CA ILE A 96 1.40 3.35 -18.05
C ILE A 96 0.99 2.46 -19.23
N ARG A 97 -0.15 1.77 -19.09
CA ARG A 97 -0.67 0.85 -20.12
C ARG A 97 -1.55 1.54 -21.16
N GLN A 98 -1.69 2.86 -21.09
CA GLN A 98 -2.54 3.64 -22.00
C GLN A 98 -4.00 3.13 -22.06
N LEU A 99 -4.51 2.62 -20.94
CA LEU A 99 -5.89 2.13 -20.82
C LEU A 99 -6.90 3.30 -20.72
N ILE A 100 -6.39 4.53 -20.65
CA ILE A 100 -7.19 5.74 -20.52
C ILE A 100 -7.71 6.19 -21.88
N VAL A 101 -9.02 6.19 -22.03
CA VAL A 101 -9.72 6.76 -23.19
C VAL A 101 -9.96 8.25 -22.95
N TRP A 102 -9.29 9.10 -23.72
CA TRP A 102 -9.39 10.57 -23.60
C TRP A 102 -10.60 11.20 -24.31
N LYS A 103 -11.51 10.37 -24.84
CA LYS A 103 -12.71 10.80 -25.55
C LYS A 103 -13.85 11.05 -24.58
N PHE A 104 -14.68 12.07 -24.84
CA PHE A 104 -15.91 12.28 -24.09
C PHE A 104 -17.05 11.39 -24.63
N PRO A 105 -17.83 10.72 -23.76
CA PRO A 105 -17.83 10.77 -22.30
C PRO A 105 -16.91 9.74 -21.61
N GLU A 106 -16.21 8.90 -22.37
CA GLU A 106 -15.43 7.77 -21.86
C GLU A 106 -14.31 8.18 -20.89
N PHE A 107 -13.81 9.42 -20.97
CA PHE A 107 -12.81 9.95 -20.03
C PHE A 107 -13.27 9.93 -18.57
N PHE A 108 -14.58 9.95 -18.31
CA PHE A 108 -15.09 9.86 -16.94
C PHE A 108 -14.80 8.50 -16.30
N LEU A 109 -14.53 7.46 -17.09
CA LEU A 109 -14.17 6.14 -16.58
C LEU A 109 -12.85 6.17 -15.79
N ILE A 110 -11.97 7.14 -16.02
CA ILE A 110 -10.73 7.34 -15.24
C ILE A 110 -11.05 7.53 -13.74
N PHE A 111 -12.18 8.18 -13.42
CA PHE A 111 -12.60 8.41 -12.05
C PHE A 111 -13.33 7.23 -11.42
N LEU A 112 -13.81 6.27 -12.22
CA LEU A 112 -14.61 5.14 -11.75
C LEU A 112 -13.82 3.83 -11.73
N ALA A 113 -13.01 3.56 -12.75
CA ALA A 113 -12.29 2.31 -12.92
C ALA A 113 -11.39 1.94 -11.71
N PRO A 114 -10.59 2.87 -11.13
CA PRO A 114 -9.78 2.55 -9.95
C PRO A 114 -10.62 2.14 -8.72
N PHE A 115 -11.85 2.66 -8.58
CA PHE A 115 -12.75 2.31 -7.48
C PHE A 115 -13.42 0.95 -7.72
N ILE A 116 -13.74 0.61 -8.97
CA ILE A 116 -14.22 -0.73 -9.33
C ILE A 116 -13.13 -1.77 -9.07
N GLU A 117 -11.89 -1.49 -9.48
CA GLU A 117 -10.74 -2.37 -9.20
C GLU A 117 -10.47 -2.52 -7.70
N LEU A 118 -10.59 -1.43 -6.94
CA LEU A 118 -10.52 -1.49 -5.48
C LEU A 118 -11.65 -2.35 -4.90
N PHE A 119 -12.88 -2.21 -5.37
CA PHE A 119 -14.00 -3.05 -4.96
C PHE A 119 -13.73 -4.54 -5.21
N PHE A 120 -13.20 -4.91 -6.39
CA PHE A 120 -12.82 -6.30 -6.66
C PHE A 120 -11.66 -6.76 -5.77
N SER A 121 -10.66 -5.91 -5.50
CA SER A 121 -9.57 -6.22 -4.57
C SER A 121 -10.08 -6.54 -3.15
N TYR A 122 -11.14 -5.86 -2.71
CA TYR A 122 -11.83 -6.19 -1.46
C TYR A 122 -12.57 -7.53 -1.55
N LEU A 123 -13.31 -7.77 -2.64
CA LEU A 123 -14.07 -9.02 -2.84
C LEU A 123 -13.17 -10.26 -2.87
N PHE A 124 -11.99 -10.16 -3.47
CA PHE A 124 -10.99 -11.23 -3.54
C PHE A 124 -10.04 -11.27 -2.33
N GLY A 125 -10.26 -10.42 -1.34
CA GLY A 125 -9.49 -10.39 -0.11
C GLY A 125 -8.08 -9.82 -0.21
N PHE A 126 -7.68 -9.33 -1.38
CA PHE A 126 -6.34 -8.79 -1.63
C PHE A 126 -6.07 -7.52 -0.83
N ALA A 127 -7.07 -6.63 -0.71
CA ALA A 127 -6.97 -5.44 0.12
C ALA A 127 -6.68 -5.76 1.60
N PHE A 128 -7.23 -6.87 2.11
CA PHE A 128 -7.05 -7.29 3.50
C PHE A 128 -5.67 -7.88 3.79
N LEU A 129 -4.89 -8.28 2.78
CA LEU A 129 -3.52 -8.76 3.01
C LEU A 129 -2.64 -7.71 3.70
N THR A 130 -2.93 -6.42 3.50
CA THR A 130 -2.20 -5.32 4.14
C THR A 130 -2.47 -5.16 5.63
N ILE A 131 -3.53 -5.80 6.16
CA ILE A 131 -3.87 -5.79 7.59
C ILE A 131 -2.80 -6.53 8.41
N ILE A 132 -2.32 -7.66 7.92
CA ILE A 132 -1.33 -8.49 8.62
C ILE A 132 -0.04 -7.72 8.90
N PRO A 133 0.65 -7.12 7.90
CA PRO A 133 1.83 -6.31 8.16
C PRO A 133 1.49 -5.04 8.96
N ALA A 134 0.30 -4.44 8.80
CA ALA A 134 -0.11 -3.26 9.60
C ALA A 134 -0.18 -3.57 11.10
N ILE A 135 -0.91 -4.63 11.48
CA ILE A 135 -1.05 -5.07 12.86
C ILE A 135 0.31 -5.49 13.42
N THR A 136 1.04 -6.33 12.69
CA THR A 136 2.30 -6.89 13.16
C THR A 136 3.36 -5.80 13.35
N SER A 137 3.47 -4.83 12.44
CA SER A 137 4.35 -3.67 12.60
C SER A 137 3.96 -2.80 13.78
N ALA A 138 2.66 -2.56 13.99
CA ALA A 138 2.18 -1.80 15.15
C ALA A 138 2.51 -2.51 16.47
N LEU A 139 2.36 -3.83 16.54
CA LEU A 139 2.71 -4.65 17.70
C LEU A 139 4.21 -4.62 18.01
N ILE A 140 5.07 -4.82 17.00
CA ILE A 140 6.53 -4.77 17.17
C ILE A 140 6.96 -3.39 17.67
N LEU A 141 6.37 -2.32 17.10
CA LEU A 141 6.69 -0.96 17.51
C LEU A 141 6.24 -0.68 18.96
N TYR A 142 5.04 -1.14 19.34
CA TYR A 142 4.54 -1.03 20.72
C TYR A 142 5.46 -1.74 21.71
N TRP A 143 5.87 -2.98 21.40
CA TRP A 143 6.75 -3.75 22.26
C TRP A 143 8.12 -3.08 22.40
N THR A 144 8.70 -2.61 21.30
CA THR A 144 9.99 -1.89 21.29
C THR A 144 9.97 -0.60 22.10
N GLN A 145 8.81 0.06 22.20
CA GLN A 145 8.64 1.25 23.04
C GLN A 145 8.46 0.92 24.53
N LYS A 146 7.85 -0.22 24.86
CA LYS A 146 7.61 -0.65 26.25
C LYS A 146 8.90 -1.15 26.94
N THR A 147 9.84 -1.71 26.17
CA THR A 147 11.12 -2.23 26.69
C THR A 147 12.20 -1.14 26.85
N LYS A 148 11.87 0.13 26.56
CA LYS A 148 12.74 1.30 26.77
C LYS A 148 12.22 2.17 27.90
#